data_AF-A0A7C2ZTR1-F1
#
_entry.id   AF-A0A7C2ZTR1-F1
#
_cell.length_a   1.000
_cell.length_b   1.000
_cell.length_c   1.000
_cell.angle_alpha   90.00
_cell.angle_beta   90.00
_cell.angle_gamma   90.00
#
_symmetry.space_group_name_H-M   'P 1'
#
loop_
_entity.id
_entity.type
_entity.pdbx_description
1 polymer ?
#
loop_
_entity_poly.entity_id
_entity_poly.type
_entity_poly.pdbx_seq_one_letter_code
_entity_poly.pdbx_strand_id
1 'polypeptide(L)'
;WNYATSYNVYLLAALETALGTDFGLSDMPGFSETGYFCIYMTGPLWRTFNYADSGDGAPHASQMFWLARRFDKPVYAWYQRHMASRHTHPLDLLWFDSRSKSPSEEDLSLDRWFHNVNVVFLRSRWEDERAIFIGFKGGDNKANHSHLDLGSFVLDADGHRWAVDLGADDYNIPGYFGRQRWSYYRLRTEGHNTITLNGENQDPHAEAPIVDFKSTPDLASAAADLSAAYGDLAEKVLRTVSLVERRYVLIRDVIKAREPVEVAWNMHTLASVKVEGSKAMLSQNGATLLLEVIEPKDAIVESHEVSIPPPQRPIKGIRKITVRPPSRVESVEILIRLTPLDK
;
A
#
# COMPACT_ATOMS: atom_id res chain seq x y z
N TRP A 1 -11.01 1.32 -7.20
CA TRP A 1 -10.63 1.57 -8.60
C TRP A 1 -11.42 0.71 -9.60
N ASN A 2 -11.31 -0.63 -9.54
CA ASN A 2 -11.92 -1.53 -10.55
C ASN A 2 -13.43 -1.30 -10.74
N TYR A 3 -14.19 -1.28 -9.63
CA TYR A 3 -15.64 -1.08 -9.63
C TYR A 3 -16.07 0.22 -10.33
N ALA A 4 -15.54 1.37 -9.92
CA ALA A 4 -15.93 2.66 -10.53
C ALA A 4 -15.52 2.74 -12.00
N THR A 5 -14.32 2.26 -12.33
CA THR A 5 -13.79 2.33 -13.71
C THR A 5 -14.59 1.45 -14.66
N SER A 6 -15.04 0.27 -14.22
CA SER A 6 -15.85 -0.62 -15.07
C SER A 6 -17.17 0.03 -15.45
N TYR A 7 -17.94 0.56 -14.48
CA TYR A 7 -19.20 1.25 -14.78
C TYR A 7 -19.01 2.50 -15.65
N ASN A 8 -17.92 3.25 -15.46
CA ASN A 8 -17.62 4.38 -16.33
C ASN A 8 -17.38 3.91 -17.77
N VAL A 9 -16.58 2.88 -17.96
CA VAL A 9 -16.32 2.31 -19.30
C VAL A 9 -17.59 1.69 -19.91
N TYR A 10 -18.49 1.11 -19.10
CA TYR A 10 -19.77 0.61 -19.61
C TYR A 10 -20.61 1.74 -20.22
N LEU A 11 -20.68 2.87 -19.53
CA LEU A 11 -21.35 4.07 -20.03
C LEU A 11 -20.70 4.57 -21.31
N LEU A 12 -19.38 4.77 -21.30
CA LEU A 12 -18.64 5.33 -22.44
C LEU A 12 -18.76 4.43 -23.67
N ALA A 13 -18.54 3.12 -23.52
CA ALA A 13 -18.69 2.17 -24.61
C ALA A 13 -20.13 2.12 -25.14
N ALA A 14 -21.15 2.25 -24.27
CA ALA A 14 -22.54 2.31 -24.70
C ALA A 14 -22.85 3.58 -25.50
N LEU A 15 -22.36 4.74 -25.06
CA LEU A 15 -22.54 6.01 -25.76
C LEU A 15 -21.84 6.00 -27.13
N GLU A 16 -20.58 5.57 -27.19
CA GLU A 16 -19.83 5.46 -28.44
C GLU A 16 -20.53 4.53 -29.44
N THR A 17 -20.98 3.36 -28.99
CA THR A 17 -21.62 2.36 -29.87
C THR A 17 -23.02 2.77 -30.33
N ALA A 18 -23.81 3.43 -29.46
CA ALA A 18 -25.19 3.81 -29.79
C ALA A 18 -25.28 5.15 -30.54
N LEU A 19 -24.40 6.11 -30.23
CA LEU A 19 -24.51 7.50 -30.68
C LEU A 19 -23.30 7.96 -31.51
N GLY A 20 -22.23 7.15 -31.61
CA GLY A 20 -21.00 7.52 -32.31
C GLY A 20 -20.16 8.57 -31.58
N THR A 21 -20.50 8.89 -30.33
CA THR A 21 -19.80 9.86 -29.49
C THR A 21 -20.02 9.53 -28.02
N ASP A 22 -19.02 9.79 -27.19
CA ASP A 22 -19.13 9.79 -25.73
C ASP A 22 -19.30 11.20 -25.16
N PHE A 23 -19.55 12.20 -26.02
CA PHE A 23 -19.64 13.62 -25.67
C PHE A 23 -18.38 14.20 -25.01
N GLY A 24 -17.21 13.61 -25.26
CA GLY A 24 -15.92 14.03 -24.67
C GLY A 24 -15.75 13.60 -23.22
N LEU A 25 -16.60 12.71 -22.70
CA LEU A 25 -16.52 12.24 -21.31
C LEU A 25 -15.22 11.44 -21.05
N SER A 26 -14.70 10.73 -22.04
CA SER A 26 -13.41 10.02 -21.92
C SER A 26 -12.19 10.95 -21.94
N ASP A 27 -12.36 12.21 -22.35
CA ASP A 27 -11.28 13.22 -22.34
C ASP A 27 -11.13 13.90 -20.97
N MET A 28 -11.91 13.48 -19.96
CA MET A 28 -11.79 13.97 -18.59
C MET A 28 -10.34 13.81 -18.07
N PRO A 29 -9.79 14.85 -17.41
CA PRO A 29 -8.41 14.81 -16.92
C PRO A 29 -8.14 13.58 -16.05
N GLY A 30 -7.05 12.87 -16.39
CA GLY A 30 -6.58 11.69 -15.66
C GLY A 30 -7.24 10.37 -16.04
N PHE A 31 -8.33 10.36 -16.82
CA PHE A 31 -8.98 9.11 -17.19
C PHE A 31 -8.12 8.23 -18.11
N SER A 32 -7.40 8.84 -19.06
CA SER A 32 -6.43 8.15 -19.92
C SER A 32 -5.27 7.52 -19.13
N GLU A 33 -4.96 8.05 -17.96
CA GLU A 33 -3.85 7.63 -17.09
C GLU A 33 -4.28 6.65 -15.98
N THR A 34 -5.59 6.44 -15.80
CA THR A 34 -6.14 5.69 -14.65
C THR A 34 -5.70 4.22 -14.64
N GLY A 35 -5.45 3.63 -15.82
CA GLY A 35 -4.94 2.26 -15.94
C GLY A 35 -3.53 2.08 -15.35
N TYR A 36 -2.71 3.14 -15.33
CA TYR A 36 -1.42 3.07 -14.65
C TYR A 36 -1.58 2.87 -13.14
N PHE A 37 -2.62 3.41 -12.51
CA PHE A 37 -2.82 3.17 -11.08
C PHE A 37 -2.97 1.68 -10.78
N CYS A 38 -3.76 0.97 -11.60
CA CYS A 38 -3.93 -0.47 -11.53
C CYS A 38 -2.61 -1.25 -11.71
N ILE A 39 -1.77 -0.83 -12.67
CA ILE A 39 -0.48 -1.48 -12.95
C ILE A 39 0.53 -1.22 -11.82
N TYR A 40 0.70 0.04 -11.42
CA TYR A 40 1.70 0.44 -10.44
C TYR A 40 1.37 -0.05 -9.02
N MET A 41 0.09 -0.16 -8.67
CA MET A 41 -0.31 -0.72 -7.38
C MET A 41 -0.10 -2.22 -7.26
N THR A 42 0.04 -2.90 -8.40
CA THR A 42 0.27 -4.34 -8.47
C THR A 42 1.78 -4.60 -8.32
N GLY A 43 2.12 -5.30 -7.26
CA GLY A 43 3.47 -5.75 -6.97
C GLY A 43 3.89 -6.96 -7.82
N PRO A 44 5.14 -7.41 -7.69
CA PRO A 44 5.73 -8.49 -8.49
C PRO A 44 5.03 -9.84 -8.30
N LEU A 45 4.32 -10.02 -7.19
CA LEU A 45 3.59 -11.25 -6.87
C LEU A 45 2.16 -11.27 -7.43
N TRP A 46 1.82 -10.29 -8.28
CA TRP A 46 0.44 -10.03 -8.71
C TRP A 46 -0.51 -9.81 -7.52
N ARG A 47 0.03 -9.19 -6.47
CA ARG A 47 -0.72 -8.73 -5.29
C ARG A 47 -0.68 -7.21 -5.22
N THR A 48 -1.78 -6.60 -4.81
CA THR A 48 -1.90 -5.13 -4.74
C THR A 48 -1.48 -4.59 -3.37
N PHE A 49 -1.14 -3.30 -3.31
CA PHE A 49 -1.21 -2.58 -2.03
C PHE A 49 -2.68 -2.36 -1.66
N ASN A 50 -3.20 -3.27 -0.82
CA ASN A 50 -4.62 -3.38 -0.48
C ASN A 50 -5.06 -2.50 0.70
N TYR A 51 -4.62 -1.23 0.70
CA TYR A 51 -5.05 -0.25 1.69
C TYR A 51 -6.56 -0.01 1.60
N ALA A 52 -7.15 0.55 2.68
CA ALA A 52 -8.59 0.75 2.80
C ALA A 52 -9.38 -0.57 2.62
N ASP A 53 -10.67 -0.49 2.24
CA ASP A 53 -11.45 -1.70 1.95
C ASP A 53 -11.07 -2.34 0.61
N SER A 54 -9.91 -2.99 0.56
CA SER A 54 -9.43 -3.73 -0.61
C SER A 54 -8.96 -5.13 -0.23
N GLY A 55 -9.20 -6.07 -1.14
CA GLY A 55 -8.43 -7.32 -1.19
C GLY A 55 -7.06 -7.09 -1.84
N ASP A 56 -6.15 -8.04 -1.68
CA ASP A 56 -4.77 -7.97 -2.18
C ASP A 56 -4.56 -8.69 -3.51
N GLY A 57 -5.59 -9.24 -4.13
CA GLY A 57 -5.50 -9.79 -5.47
C GLY A 57 -5.43 -8.69 -6.54
N ALA A 58 -4.56 -8.87 -7.54
CA ALA A 58 -4.60 -8.06 -8.75
C ALA A 58 -6.01 -8.06 -9.36
N PRO A 59 -6.61 -6.89 -9.66
CA PRO A 59 -7.96 -6.83 -10.19
C PRO A 59 -8.01 -7.42 -11.61
N HIS A 60 -8.98 -8.30 -11.83
CA HIS A 60 -9.42 -8.66 -13.17
C HIS A 60 -10.29 -7.51 -13.71
N ALA A 61 -9.78 -6.79 -14.71
CA ALA A 61 -10.30 -5.50 -15.10
C ALA A 61 -10.45 -5.41 -16.63
N SER A 62 -11.45 -6.08 -17.22
CA SER A 62 -11.68 -6.11 -18.67
C SER A 62 -11.70 -4.73 -19.32
N GLN A 63 -12.11 -3.70 -18.59
CA GLN A 63 -12.09 -2.32 -19.06
C GLN A 63 -10.68 -1.80 -19.40
N MET A 64 -9.61 -2.42 -18.90
CA MET A 64 -8.23 -2.13 -19.29
C MET A 64 -8.00 -2.37 -20.79
N PHE A 65 -8.67 -3.34 -21.41
CA PHE A 65 -8.62 -3.50 -22.87
C PHE A 65 -9.28 -2.34 -23.61
N TRP A 66 -10.43 -1.89 -23.13
CA TRP A 66 -11.10 -0.72 -23.70
C TRP A 66 -10.22 0.54 -23.56
N LEU A 67 -9.63 0.75 -22.37
CA LEU A 67 -8.69 1.86 -22.13
C LEU A 67 -7.46 1.78 -23.04
N ALA A 68 -6.89 0.57 -23.25
CA ALA A 68 -5.75 0.37 -24.13
C ALA A 68 -6.03 0.83 -25.55
N ARG A 69 -7.22 0.52 -26.07
CA ARG A 69 -7.67 0.90 -27.40
C ARG A 69 -8.01 2.39 -27.49
N ARG A 70 -8.79 2.91 -26.53
CA ARG A 70 -9.24 4.31 -26.53
C ARG A 70 -8.09 5.31 -26.45
N PHE A 71 -7.04 4.97 -25.69
CA PHE A 71 -5.93 5.87 -25.38
C PHE A 71 -4.58 5.45 -25.97
N ASP A 72 -4.57 4.44 -26.83
CA ASP A 72 -3.36 3.90 -27.46
C ASP A 72 -2.26 3.50 -26.46
N LYS A 73 -2.65 2.76 -25.41
CA LYS A 73 -1.76 2.32 -24.32
C LYS A 73 -1.65 0.80 -24.27
N PRO A 74 -0.74 0.17 -25.04
CA PRO A 74 -0.63 -1.29 -25.12
C PRO A 74 -0.24 -1.97 -23.80
N VAL A 75 0.34 -1.23 -22.85
CA VAL A 75 0.61 -1.75 -21.50
C VAL A 75 -0.65 -2.05 -20.68
N TYR A 76 -1.76 -1.38 -20.97
CA TYR A 76 -3.03 -1.71 -20.33
C TYR A 76 -3.58 -3.05 -20.83
N ALA A 77 -3.41 -3.34 -22.12
CA ALA A 77 -3.74 -4.63 -22.70
C ALA A 77 -2.81 -5.74 -22.21
N TRP A 78 -1.50 -5.47 -22.07
CA TRP A 78 -0.54 -6.41 -21.46
C TRP A 78 -1.01 -6.86 -20.06
N TYR A 79 -1.39 -5.92 -19.20
CA TYR A 79 -1.88 -6.22 -17.86
C TYR A 79 -3.12 -7.12 -17.90
N GLN A 80 -4.13 -6.75 -18.70
CA GLN A 80 -5.38 -7.50 -18.73
C GLN A 80 -5.24 -8.86 -19.40
N ARG A 81 -4.31 -9.04 -20.35
CA ARG A 81 -4.00 -10.36 -20.92
C ARG A 81 -3.48 -11.32 -19.86
N HIS A 82 -2.62 -10.87 -18.95
CA HIS A 82 -2.16 -11.69 -17.82
C HIS A 82 -3.33 -12.13 -16.93
N MET A 83 -4.25 -11.21 -16.64
CA MET A 83 -5.43 -11.53 -15.82
C MET A 83 -6.38 -12.49 -16.53
N ALA A 84 -6.67 -12.24 -17.81
CA ALA A 84 -7.59 -13.05 -18.62
C ALA A 84 -7.09 -14.48 -18.84
N SER A 85 -5.76 -14.73 -18.84
CA SER A 85 -5.20 -16.08 -18.92
C SER A 85 -5.38 -16.90 -17.64
N ARG A 86 -5.64 -16.25 -16.50
CA ARG A 86 -5.93 -16.93 -15.22
C ARG A 86 -7.42 -17.18 -15.04
N HIS A 87 -8.24 -16.21 -15.44
CA HIS A 87 -9.69 -16.32 -15.42
C HIS A 87 -10.26 -15.41 -16.51
N THR A 88 -10.99 -15.96 -17.47
CA THR A 88 -11.54 -15.18 -18.59
C THR A 88 -12.95 -14.69 -18.29
N HIS A 89 -13.22 -13.41 -18.52
CA HIS A 89 -14.55 -12.78 -18.43
C HIS A 89 -15.12 -12.51 -19.83
N PRO A 90 -16.45 -12.57 -20.06
CA PRO A 90 -17.03 -12.32 -21.39
C PRO A 90 -16.65 -10.96 -22.00
N LEU A 91 -16.47 -9.93 -21.18
CA LEU A 91 -16.04 -8.61 -21.65
C LEU A 91 -14.58 -8.58 -22.16
N ASP A 92 -13.74 -9.55 -21.78
CA ASP A 92 -12.41 -9.68 -22.37
C ASP A 92 -12.51 -10.02 -23.85
N LEU A 93 -13.51 -10.81 -24.27
CA LEU A 93 -13.74 -11.13 -25.67
C LEU A 93 -14.26 -9.91 -26.43
N LEU A 94 -15.13 -9.12 -25.80
CA LEU A 94 -15.73 -7.94 -26.43
C LEU A 94 -14.71 -6.83 -26.69
N TRP A 95 -13.87 -6.55 -25.70
CA TRP A 95 -12.92 -5.43 -25.79
C TRP A 95 -11.50 -5.83 -26.17
N PHE A 96 -11.24 -7.14 -26.32
CA PHE A 96 -9.92 -7.71 -26.56
C PHE A 96 -9.00 -6.82 -27.39
N ASP A 97 -7.79 -6.63 -26.89
CA ASP A 97 -6.70 -5.98 -27.61
C ASP A 97 -5.52 -6.96 -27.69
N SER A 98 -5.12 -7.28 -28.92
CA SER A 98 -4.01 -8.20 -29.17
C SER A 98 -2.66 -7.55 -28.94
N ARG A 99 -2.59 -6.21 -28.94
CA ARG A 99 -1.37 -5.47 -28.60
C ARG A 99 -1.00 -5.77 -27.16
N SER A 100 0.29 -5.94 -26.91
CA SER A 100 0.79 -6.23 -25.58
C SER A 100 2.23 -5.78 -25.55
N LYS A 101 2.49 -4.74 -24.76
CA LYS A 101 3.84 -4.35 -24.40
C LYS A 101 3.93 -4.25 -22.90
N SER A 102 4.95 -4.84 -22.32
CA SER A 102 5.15 -4.85 -20.89
C SER A 102 5.54 -3.47 -20.35
N PRO A 103 5.51 -3.27 -19.02
CA PRO A 103 6.02 -2.05 -18.41
C PRO A 103 7.46 -1.71 -18.83
N SER A 104 8.35 -2.71 -18.93
CA SER A 104 9.72 -2.47 -19.41
C SER A 104 9.77 -2.11 -20.90
N GLU A 105 8.96 -2.75 -21.75
CA GLU A 105 8.91 -2.45 -23.20
C GLU A 105 8.34 -1.05 -23.52
N GLU A 106 7.59 -0.47 -22.58
CA GLU A 106 7.03 0.89 -22.66
C GLU A 106 7.81 1.91 -21.81
N ASP A 107 9.02 1.53 -21.35
CA ASP A 107 9.92 2.36 -20.57
C ASP A 107 9.24 3.01 -19.34
N LEU A 108 8.31 2.28 -18.71
CA LEU A 108 7.61 2.79 -17.52
C LEU A 108 8.61 2.98 -16.37
N SER A 109 8.53 4.14 -15.70
CA SER A 109 9.36 4.41 -14.53
C SER A 109 9.16 3.35 -13.45
N LEU A 110 10.21 3.03 -12.70
CA LEU A 110 10.08 2.09 -11.58
C LEU A 110 9.21 2.67 -10.45
N ASP A 111 9.29 3.98 -10.26
CA ASP A 111 8.64 4.66 -9.16
C ASP A 111 7.56 5.60 -9.68
N ARG A 112 6.44 5.72 -8.95
CA ARG A 112 5.36 6.65 -9.32
C ARG A 112 4.61 7.14 -8.09
N TRP A 113 4.40 8.46 -8.06
CA TRP A 113 3.53 9.13 -7.11
C TRP A 113 2.20 9.51 -7.77
N PHE A 114 1.10 9.03 -7.21
CA PHE A 114 -0.26 9.40 -7.56
C PHE A 114 -0.73 10.53 -6.64
N HIS A 115 -0.63 11.76 -7.15
CA HIS A 115 -0.70 13.00 -6.35
C HIS A 115 -2.05 13.17 -5.66
N ASN A 116 -3.15 13.03 -6.38
CA ASN A 116 -4.51 13.26 -5.86
C ASN A 116 -4.92 12.29 -4.74
N VAL A 117 -4.32 11.11 -4.67
CA VAL A 117 -4.61 10.11 -3.62
C VAL A 117 -3.47 10.00 -2.61
N ASN A 118 -2.37 10.73 -2.81
CA ASN A 118 -1.17 10.69 -1.97
C ASN A 118 -0.66 9.25 -1.74
N VAL A 119 -0.58 8.44 -2.81
CA VAL A 119 -0.03 7.08 -2.77
C VAL A 119 1.19 6.99 -3.68
N VAL A 120 2.23 6.32 -3.19
CA VAL A 120 3.49 6.12 -3.91
C VAL A 120 3.79 4.63 -4.04
N PHE A 121 4.31 4.26 -5.20
CA PHE A 121 4.83 2.92 -5.46
C PHE A 121 6.30 3.02 -5.86
N LEU A 122 7.14 2.22 -5.22
CA LEU A 122 8.58 2.11 -5.50
C LEU A 122 8.88 0.66 -5.84
N ARG A 123 9.72 0.39 -6.84
CA ARG A 123 10.16 -0.99 -7.13
C ARG A 123 11.60 -1.09 -7.61
N SER A 124 12.22 -2.25 -7.45
CA SER A 124 13.57 -2.49 -7.96
C SER A 124 13.59 -2.82 -9.44
N ARG A 125 12.57 -3.54 -9.94
CA ARG A 125 12.44 -3.99 -11.33
C ARG A 125 10.97 -4.17 -11.70
N TRP A 126 10.67 -4.11 -12.99
CA TRP A 126 9.44 -4.65 -13.55
C TRP A 126 9.60 -6.12 -13.89
N GLU A 127 8.49 -6.86 -13.88
CA GLU A 127 8.39 -8.24 -14.40
C GLU A 127 9.35 -9.27 -13.78
N ASP A 128 9.82 -9.02 -12.55
CA ASP A 128 10.65 -9.94 -11.79
C ASP A 128 9.97 -10.25 -10.46
N GLU A 129 9.59 -11.51 -10.24
CA GLU A 129 8.93 -11.97 -9.01
C GLU A 129 9.81 -11.77 -7.76
N ARG A 130 11.12 -11.61 -7.93
CA ARG A 130 12.07 -11.31 -6.85
C ARG A 130 12.27 -9.82 -6.61
N ALA A 131 11.64 -8.94 -7.40
CA ALA A 131 11.78 -7.51 -7.21
C ALA A 131 11.34 -7.07 -5.81
N ILE A 132 12.01 -6.06 -5.28
CA ILE A 132 11.53 -5.32 -4.11
C ILE A 132 10.43 -4.40 -4.59
N PHE A 133 9.28 -4.40 -3.92
CA PHE A 133 8.18 -3.50 -4.18
C PHE A 133 7.64 -2.94 -2.87
N ILE A 134 7.42 -1.63 -2.85
CA ILE A 134 6.77 -0.91 -1.76
C ILE A 134 5.54 -0.19 -2.32
N GLY A 135 4.39 -0.42 -1.69
CA GLY A 135 3.27 0.51 -1.74
C GLY A 135 3.24 1.32 -0.45
N PHE A 136 3.15 2.65 -0.55
CA PHE A 136 3.18 3.56 0.58
C PHE A 136 2.07 4.61 0.47
N LYS A 137 1.26 4.75 1.52
CA LYS A 137 0.12 5.66 1.57
C LYS A 137 0.41 6.83 2.51
N GLY A 138 0.42 8.05 1.98
CA GLY A 138 0.08 9.25 2.75
C GLY A 138 -1.43 9.28 2.94
N GLY A 139 -2.15 9.71 1.91
CA GLY A 139 -3.60 9.50 1.75
C GLY A 139 -4.51 10.42 2.54
N ASP A 140 -5.80 10.07 2.57
CA ASP A 140 -6.87 10.82 3.22
C ASP A 140 -7.78 9.86 4.00
N ASN A 141 -7.97 10.09 5.31
CA ASN A 141 -8.86 9.30 6.16
C ASN A 141 -10.34 9.60 5.92
N LYS A 142 -10.68 10.71 5.24
CA LYS A 142 -12.06 11.05 4.84
C LYS A 142 -12.52 10.30 3.60
N ALA A 143 -11.60 9.70 2.84
CA ALA A 143 -11.94 9.00 1.61
C ALA A 143 -12.97 7.89 1.89
N ASN A 144 -13.95 7.71 0.99
CA ASN A 144 -14.90 6.61 1.14
C ASN A 144 -14.15 5.27 1.22
N HIS A 145 -14.61 4.40 2.12
CA HIS A 145 -13.97 3.10 2.43
C HIS A 145 -12.58 3.16 3.07
N SER A 146 -12.07 4.34 3.45
CA SER A 146 -10.80 4.50 4.17
C SER A 146 -10.76 3.70 5.47
N HIS A 147 -9.54 3.35 5.88
CA HIS A 147 -9.21 2.98 7.25
C HIS A 147 -8.39 4.12 7.88
N LEU A 148 -8.00 3.98 9.16
CA LEU A 148 -7.10 4.93 9.83
C LEU A 148 -5.63 4.55 9.59
N ASP A 149 -5.25 4.51 8.32
CA ASP A 149 -4.04 3.86 7.78
C ASP A 149 -3.06 4.84 7.11
N LEU A 150 -3.06 6.13 7.50
CA LEU A 150 -2.08 7.10 6.99
C LEU A 150 -0.67 6.64 7.39
N GLY A 151 0.26 6.69 6.45
CA GLY A 151 1.63 6.19 6.62
C GLY A 151 1.78 4.67 6.48
N SER A 152 0.71 3.92 6.20
CA SER A 152 0.79 2.46 6.01
C SER A 152 1.56 2.09 4.75
N PHE A 153 2.15 0.90 4.76
CA PHE A 153 2.90 0.35 3.64
C PHE A 153 2.73 -1.18 3.52
N VAL A 154 3.01 -1.69 2.33
CA VAL A 154 3.28 -3.12 2.09
C VAL A 154 4.68 -3.29 1.50
N LEU A 155 5.27 -4.46 1.70
CA LEU A 155 6.60 -4.81 1.17
C LEU A 155 6.58 -6.20 0.57
N ASP A 156 6.90 -6.29 -0.71
CA ASP A 156 7.29 -7.53 -1.38
C ASP A 156 8.80 -7.55 -1.64
N ALA A 157 9.41 -8.71 -1.50
CA ALA A 157 10.78 -8.98 -1.94
C ALA A 157 11.01 -10.49 -2.03
N ASP A 158 11.84 -10.92 -2.98
CA ASP A 158 12.27 -12.32 -3.14
C ASP A 158 11.10 -13.32 -3.17
N GLY A 159 10.04 -13.02 -3.94
CA GLY A 159 8.90 -13.92 -4.09
C GLY A 159 7.88 -13.87 -2.94
N HIS A 160 8.05 -12.98 -1.96
CA HIS A 160 7.26 -12.98 -0.72
C HIS A 160 6.76 -11.60 -0.30
N ARG A 161 5.54 -11.55 0.27
CA ARG A 161 5.05 -10.36 0.97
C ARG A 161 5.46 -10.41 2.43
N TRP A 162 6.28 -9.45 2.83
CA TRP A 162 6.86 -9.34 4.16
C TRP A 162 6.06 -8.44 5.08
N ALA A 163 5.64 -7.26 4.60
CA ALA A 163 4.69 -6.39 5.29
C ALA A 163 3.31 -6.56 4.61
N VAL A 164 2.32 -7.01 5.37
CA VAL A 164 0.96 -7.23 4.87
C VAL A 164 0.02 -6.14 5.39
N ASP A 165 -0.92 -5.71 4.54
CA ASP A 165 -2.11 -5.00 5.01
C ASP A 165 -3.23 -6.03 5.21
N LEU A 166 -4.02 -5.86 6.27
CA LEU A 166 -5.05 -6.82 6.65
C LEU A 166 -6.28 -6.71 5.73
N GLY A 167 -6.50 -5.57 5.08
CA GLY A 167 -7.65 -5.29 4.23
C GLY A 167 -8.97 -5.21 4.99
N ALA A 168 -10.08 -5.21 4.24
CA ALA A 168 -11.43 -5.04 4.77
C ALA A 168 -11.85 -6.11 5.79
N ASP A 169 -12.84 -5.76 6.62
CA ASP A 169 -13.60 -6.74 7.41
C ASP A 169 -14.93 -7.10 6.72
N ASP A 170 -15.80 -7.82 7.42
CA ASP A 170 -17.17 -8.05 6.98
C ASP A 170 -18.03 -6.78 7.09
N TYR A 171 -18.56 -6.30 5.98
CA TYR A 171 -19.44 -5.13 5.96
C TYR A 171 -20.73 -5.32 6.77
N ASN A 172 -21.08 -6.56 7.13
CA ASN A 172 -22.24 -6.87 7.96
C ASN A 172 -21.99 -6.74 9.47
N ILE A 173 -20.75 -6.48 9.92
CA ILE A 173 -20.52 -6.23 11.35
C ILE A 173 -21.17 -4.89 11.79
N PRO A 174 -21.64 -4.79 13.05
CA PRO A 174 -22.37 -3.61 13.52
C PRO A 174 -21.63 -2.29 13.30
N GLY A 175 -22.27 -1.34 12.63
CA GLY A 175 -21.72 0.01 12.49
C GLY A 175 -20.42 0.08 11.67
N TYR A 176 -20.20 -0.85 10.72
CA TYR A 176 -19.05 -0.82 9.79
C TYR A 176 -18.88 0.52 9.06
N PHE A 177 -19.98 1.15 8.67
CA PHE A 177 -19.99 2.48 8.03
C PHE A 177 -20.32 3.63 9.00
N GLY A 178 -20.35 3.33 10.30
CA GLY A 178 -20.65 4.28 11.37
C GLY A 178 -19.44 4.55 12.28
N ARG A 179 -19.70 5.18 13.42
CA ARG A 179 -18.66 5.55 14.40
C ARG A 179 -17.97 4.35 15.06
N GLN A 180 -18.64 3.20 15.12
CA GLN A 180 -18.10 2.00 15.76
C GLN A 180 -16.91 1.41 14.99
N ARG A 181 -16.79 1.70 13.70
CA ARG A 181 -15.80 1.06 12.83
C ARG A 181 -14.35 1.25 13.30
N TRP A 182 -14.04 2.38 13.95
CA TRP A 182 -12.70 2.65 14.51
C TRP A 182 -12.35 1.84 15.76
N SER A 183 -13.30 1.05 16.29
CA SER A 183 -13.01 0.05 17.33
C SER A 183 -12.52 -1.28 16.76
N TYR A 184 -12.72 -1.53 15.45
CA TYR A 184 -12.29 -2.74 14.79
C TYR A 184 -10.81 -2.69 14.44
N TYR A 185 -10.09 -3.75 14.80
CA TYR A 185 -8.65 -3.86 14.66
C TYR A 185 -8.18 -3.59 13.24
N ARG A 186 -8.87 -4.15 12.23
CA ARG A 186 -8.53 -3.95 10.80
C ARG A 186 -8.71 -2.53 10.30
N LEU A 187 -9.55 -1.72 10.96
CA LEU A 187 -9.93 -0.40 10.47
C LEU A 187 -9.28 0.74 11.27
N ARG A 188 -8.66 0.39 12.41
CA ARG A 188 -8.05 1.31 13.37
C ARG A 188 -6.54 1.33 13.18
N THR A 189 -5.88 2.42 13.58
CA THR A 189 -4.46 2.67 13.30
C THR A 189 -3.54 1.55 13.76
N GLU A 190 -3.84 0.94 14.91
CA GLU A 190 -3.05 -0.16 15.45
C GLU A 190 -2.93 -1.38 14.51
N GLY A 191 -3.93 -1.63 13.67
CA GLY A 191 -3.98 -2.76 12.74
C GLY A 191 -3.28 -2.53 11.41
N HIS A 192 -2.64 -1.36 11.22
CA HIS A 192 -1.91 -1.04 10.00
C HIS A 192 -0.40 -0.96 10.24
N ASN A 193 0.37 -0.93 9.15
CA ASN A 193 1.82 -0.84 9.19
C ASN A 193 2.26 0.62 9.38
N THR A 194 1.84 1.23 10.48
CA THR A 194 2.03 2.65 10.79
C THR A 194 2.37 2.86 12.27
N ILE A 195 2.43 4.11 12.72
CA ILE A 195 2.76 4.49 14.10
C ILE A 195 1.49 4.68 14.93
N THR A 196 1.55 4.35 16.21
CA THR A 196 0.59 4.83 17.21
C THR A 196 1.31 5.65 18.27
N LEU A 197 0.61 6.69 18.77
CA LEU A 197 1.06 7.51 19.90
C LEU A 197 0.06 7.29 21.05
N ASN A 198 0.55 6.87 22.22
CA ASN A 198 -0.27 6.46 23.37
C ASN A 198 -1.30 5.34 23.06
N GLY A 199 -1.10 4.57 21.99
CA GLY A 199 -2.08 3.57 21.53
C GLY A 199 -3.34 4.17 20.89
N GLU A 200 -3.37 5.49 20.67
CA GLU A 200 -4.51 6.19 20.09
C GLU A 200 -4.59 6.04 18.57
N ASN A 201 -5.80 6.20 18.06
CA ASN A 201 -6.09 6.24 16.64
C ASN A 201 -5.69 7.57 16.02
N GLN A 202 -5.37 7.53 14.72
CA GLN A 202 -5.31 8.71 13.88
C GLN A 202 -6.67 9.42 13.81
N ASP A 203 -6.65 10.73 13.61
CA ASP A 203 -7.86 11.51 13.34
C ASP A 203 -8.54 11.01 12.05
N PRO A 204 -9.83 10.59 12.10
CA PRO A 204 -10.60 10.17 10.93
C PRO A 204 -10.81 11.25 9.86
N HIS A 205 -10.52 12.52 10.17
CA HIS A 205 -10.63 13.65 9.26
C HIS A 205 -9.28 14.13 8.71
N ALA A 206 -8.19 13.50 9.12
CA ALA A 206 -6.85 13.87 8.70
C ALA A 206 -6.56 13.49 7.24
N GLU A 207 -5.68 14.28 6.65
CA GLU A 207 -5.02 14.01 5.38
C GLU A 207 -3.51 14.04 5.62
N ALA A 208 -2.79 13.15 4.95
CA ALA A 208 -1.34 13.06 5.00
C ALA A 208 -0.76 13.26 3.59
N PRO A 209 -0.37 14.49 3.22
CA PRO A 209 0.22 14.73 1.92
C PRO A 209 1.59 14.08 1.79
N ILE A 210 1.93 13.64 0.57
CA ILE A 210 3.32 13.36 0.21
C ILE A 210 4.02 14.71 0.01
N VAL A 211 5.03 14.98 0.82
CA VAL A 211 5.73 16.27 0.86
C VAL A 211 7.10 16.23 0.20
N ASP A 212 7.62 15.03 -0.08
CA ASP A 212 8.84 14.82 -0.86
C ASP A 212 8.75 13.52 -1.66
N PHE A 213 9.27 13.52 -2.88
CA PHE A 213 9.37 12.35 -3.74
C PHE A 213 10.63 12.44 -4.60
N LYS A 214 11.46 11.39 -4.55
CA LYS A 214 12.69 11.26 -5.34
C LYS A 214 12.70 9.92 -6.06
N SER A 215 13.03 9.93 -7.34
CA SER A 215 13.25 8.73 -8.15
C SER A 215 14.54 8.88 -8.93
N THR A 216 15.56 8.14 -8.49
CA THR A 216 16.89 8.04 -9.11
C THR A 216 17.30 6.58 -9.18
N PRO A 217 18.29 6.19 -10.02
CA PRO A 217 18.68 4.78 -10.14
C PRO A 217 19.07 4.13 -8.81
N ASP A 218 19.78 4.87 -7.96
CA ASP A 218 20.34 4.45 -6.67
C ASP A 218 19.45 4.79 -5.47
N LEU A 219 18.43 5.63 -5.63
CA LEU A 219 17.52 5.99 -4.55
C LEU A 219 16.12 6.30 -5.08
N ALA A 220 15.13 5.56 -4.59
CA ALA A 220 13.73 5.99 -4.64
C ALA A 220 13.23 6.29 -3.23
N SER A 221 12.54 7.40 -3.03
CA SER A 221 12.11 7.82 -1.70
C SER A 221 10.83 8.63 -1.77
N ALA A 222 9.99 8.50 -0.74
CA ALA A 222 8.83 9.34 -0.54
C ALA A 222 8.64 9.67 0.95
N ALA A 223 8.28 10.91 1.26
CA ALA A 223 7.96 11.34 2.61
C ALA A 223 6.50 11.78 2.71
N ALA A 224 5.77 11.23 3.68
CA ALA A 224 4.42 11.66 4.04
C ALA A 224 4.45 12.44 5.35
N ASP A 225 3.79 13.59 5.38
CA ASP A 225 3.52 14.32 6.61
C ASP A 225 2.25 13.77 7.27
N LEU A 226 2.42 13.05 8.37
CA LEU A 226 1.33 12.43 9.13
C LEU A 226 0.89 13.32 10.31
N SER A 227 1.44 14.53 10.47
CA SER A 227 1.25 15.33 11.69
C SER A 227 -0.22 15.62 11.98
N ALA A 228 -1.02 15.92 10.94
CA ALA A 228 -2.45 16.15 11.06
C ALA A 228 -3.21 14.92 11.60
N ALA A 229 -2.70 13.70 11.36
CA ALA A 229 -3.28 12.47 11.86
C ALA A 229 -3.16 12.33 13.38
N TYR A 230 -2.19 12.98 14.01
CA TYR A 230 -1.93 12.88 15.44
C TYR A 230 -2.24 14.19 16.20
N GLY A 231 -2.57 15.28 15.50
CA GLY A 231 -3.20 16.49 16.04
C GLY A 231 -2.61 17.00 17.36
N ASP A 232 -3.37 16.85 18.44
CA ASP A 232 -3.03 17.34 19.78
C ASP A 232 -1.93 16.51 20.46
N LEU A 233 -1.56 15.35 19.93
CA LEU A 233 -0.49 14.51 20.48
C LEU A 233 0.89 14.93 19.95
N ALA A 234 0.98 15.44 18.72
CA ALA A 234 2.26 15.73 18.09
C ALA A 234 2.27 16.98 17.22
N GLU A 235 3.39 17.71 17.28
CA GLU A 235 3.67 18.83 16.39
C GLU A 235 4.15 18.36 15.03
N LYS A 236 4.87 17.23 15.01
CA LYS A 236 5.46 16.68 13.80
C LYS A 236 5.45 15.16 13.85
N VAL A 237 4.94 14.54 12.80
CA VAL A 237 5.11 13.11 12.51
C VAL A 237 5.39 12.98 11.03
N LEU A 238 6.66 12.76 10.67
CA LEU A 238 7.08 12.62 9.28
C LEU A 238 7.58 11.20 9.04
N ARG A 239 6.95 10.48 8.11
CA ARG A 239 7.39 9.16 7.66
C ARG A 239 8.04 9.25 6.31
N THR A 240 9.25 8.73 6.17
CA THR A 240 9.96 8.57 4.89
C THR A 240 10.19 7.09 4.62
N VAL A 241 9.80 6.63 3.43
CA VAL A 241 10.11 5.29 2.94
C VAL A 241 11.05 5.40 1.75
N SER A 242 12.19 4.70 1.82
CA SER A 242 13.22 4.74 0.78
C SER A 242 13.62 3.35 0.34
N LEU A 243 13.68 3.12 -0.96
CA LEU A 243 14.31 1.96 -1.60
C LEU A 243 15.73 2.36 -2.02
N VAL A 244 16.72 1.89 -1.27
CA VAL A 244 18.13 2.29 -1.42
C VAL A 244 18.87 1.27 -2.27
N GLU A 245 19.55 1.76 -3.30
CA GLU A 245 20.29 1.00 -4.32
C GLU A 245 19.47 -0.10 -4.99
N ARG A 246 18.13 -0.05 -4.84
CA ARG A 246 17.21 -1.12 -5.22
C ARG A 246 17.47 -2.46 -4.50
N ARG A 247 18.10 -2.43 -3.32
CA ARG A 247 18.54 -3.61 -2.55
C ARG A 247 17.90 -3.76 -1.18
N TYR A 248 17.54 -2.67 -0.52
CA TYR A 248 16.90 -2.71 0.80
C TYR A 248 16.01 -1.49 1.01
N VAL A 249 15.13 -1.59 1.99
CA VAL A 249 14.19 -0.53 2.34
C VAL A 249 14.58 0.11 3.65
N LEU A 250 14.55 1.45 3.71
CA LEU A 250 14.61 2.23 4.93
C LEU A 250 13.25 2.83 5.22
N ILE A 251 12.81 2.74 6.46
CA ILE A 251 11.64 3.44 6.99
C ILE A 251 12.14 4.34 8.10
N ARG A 252 12.00 5.65 7.89
CA ARG A 252 12.46 6.68 8.82
C ARG A 252 11.25 7.48 9.29
N ASP A 253 11.02 7.45 10.58
CA ASP A 253 9.98 8.22 11.24
C ASP A 253 10.60 9.26 12.17
N VAL A 254 10.24 10.53 11.97
CA VAL A 254 10.63 11.64 12.85
C VAL A 254 9.41 12.14 13.57
N ILE A 255 9.39 11.96 14.89
CA ILE A 255 8.26 12.29 15.75
C ILE A 255 8.70 13.37 16.73
N LYS A 256 7.94 14.46 16.80
CA LYS A 256 8.00 15.48 17.83
C LYS A 256 6.62 15.62 18.46
N ALA A 257 6.45 14.97 19.60
CA ALA A 257 5.26 15.04 20.41
C ALA A 257 5.16 16.38 21.16
N ARG A 258 3.95 16.77 21.55
CA ARG A 258 3.71 17.99 22.35
C ARG A 258 4.04 17.78 23.83
N GLU A 259 3.87 16.55 24.29
CA GLU A 259 4.15 16.05 25.64
C GLU A 259 4.77 14.66 25.50
N PRO A 260 5.46 14.10 26.51
CA PRO A 260 6.00 12.75 26.44
C PRO A 260 4.92 11.69 26.15
N VAL A 261 5.02 11.01 24.99
CA VAL A 261 4.08 9.96 24.56
C VAL A 261 4.74 8.59 24.46
N GLU A 262 3.95 7.54 24.59
CA GLU A 262 4.37 6.19 24.20
C GLU A 262 4.30 6.06 22.68
N VAL A 263 5.44 5.76 22.05
CA VAL A 263 5.52 5.56 20.59
C VAL A 263 5.59 4.07 20.28
N ALA A 264 4.76 3.61 19.36
CA ALA A 264 4.86 2.26 18.81
C ALA A 264 4.84 2.29 17.28
N TRP A 265 5.90 1.80 16.66
CA TRP A 265 5.98 1.50 15.24
C TRP A 265 5.49 0.08 15.00
N ASN A 266 4.55 -0.11 14.06
CA ASN A 266 3.87 -1.39 13.86
C ASN A 266 4.11 -1.95 12.44
N MET A 267 4.28 -3.26 12.34
CA MET A 267 4.29 -4.01 11.07
C MET A 267 3.67 -5.39 11.25
N HIS A 268 2.81 -5.79 10.30
CA HIS A 268 2.15 -7.08 10.27
C HIS A 268 2.82 -8.00 9.25
N THR A 269 2.98 -9.27 9.60
CA THR A 269 3.62 -10.28 8.74
C THR A 269 3.02 -11.67 8.95
N LEU A 270 3.04 -12.49 7.89
CA LEU A 270 2.77 -13.93 7.97
C LEU A 270 4.03 -14.75 8.30
N ALA A 271 5.20 -14.12 8.28
CA ALA A 271 6.45 -14.79 8.54
C ALA A 271 6.57 -15.24 10.01
N SER A 272 7.34 -16.29 10.24
CA SER A 272 7.85 -16.57 11.58
C SER A 272 8.85 -15.47 11.95
N VAL A 273 8.83 -15.01 13.20
CA VAL A 273 9.65 -13.88 13.66
C VAL A 273 10.50 -14.33 14.84
N LYS A 274 11.82 -14.17 14.71
CA LYS A 274 12.78 -14.34 15.81
C LYS A 274 13.40 -12.99 16.13
N VAL A 275 13.17 -12.49 17.34
CA VAL A 275 13.72 -11.22 17.81
C VAL A 275 15.03 -11.45 18.57
N GLU A 276 16.05 -10.64 18.27
CA GLU A 276 17.36 -10.65 18.92
C GLU A 276 17.84 -9.21 19.13
N GLY A 277 17.58 -8.65 20.33
CA GLY A 277 17.90 -7.26 20.63
C GLY A 277 17.15 -6.28 19.73
N SER A 278 17.87 -5.41 19.03
CA SER A 278 17.31 -4.43 18.08
C SER A 278 17.04 -4.99 16.68
N LYS A 279 17.09 -6.32 16.51
CA LYS A 279 16.88 -7.00 15.23
C LYS A 279 15.72 -8.00 15.30
N ALA A 280 15.05 -8.19 14.18
CA ALA A 280 14.11 -9.28 13.98
C ALA A 280 14.38 -9.98 12.66
N MET A 281 14.53 -11.30 12.72
CA MET A 281 14.66 -12.16 11.54
C MET A 281 13.29 -12.74 11.21
N LEU A 282 12.79 -12.39 10.02
CA LEU A 282 11.52 -12.87 9.48
C LEU A 282 11.81 -13.99 8.49
N SER A 283 11.15 -15.14 8.63
CA SER A 283 11.35 -16.28 7.73
C SER A 283 10.02 -16.88 7.26
N GLN A 284 9.88 -17.07 5.95
CA GLN A 284 8.76 -17.77 5.31
C GLN A 284 9.22 -18.49 4.05
N ASN A 285 8.75 -19.72 3.85
CA ASN A 285 9.05 -20.59 2.69
C ASN A 285 10.53 -20.65 2.26
N GLY A 286 11.46 -20.60 3.22
CA GLY A 286 12.90 -20.67 2.96
C GLY A 286 13.57 -19.33 2.64
N ALA A 287 12.80 -18.25 2.45
CA ALA A 287 13.30 -16.89 2.31
C ALA A 287 13.45 -16.21 3.67
N THR A 288 14.34 -15.21 3.76
CA THR A 288 14.56 -14.43 4.98
C THR A 288 14.61 -12.92 4.73
N LEU A 289 13.94 -12.15 5.58
CA LEU A 289 14.07 -10.70 5.67
C LEU A 289 14.61 -10.32 7.05
N LEU A 290 15.65 -9.50 7.07
CA LEU A 290 16.19 -8.89 8.28
C LEU A 290 15.59 -7.51 8.48
N LEU A 291 14.92 -7.34 9.63
CA LEU A 291 14.57 -6.05 10.18
C LEU A 291 15.64 -5.65 11.20
N GLU A 292 16.24 -4.48 11.00
CA GLU A 292 17.22 -3.87 11.90
C GLU A 292 16.76 -2.47 12.32
N VAL A 293 16.62 -2.26 13.62
CA VAL A 293 16.44 -0.92 14.17
C VAL A 293 17.81 -0.26 14.29
N ILE A 294 18.04 0.78 13.49
CA ILE A 294 19.27 1.57 13.47
C ILE A 294 19.21 2.63 14.56
N GLU A 295 18.07 3.33 14.67
CA GLU A 295 17.77 4.28 15.73
C GLU A 295 16.31 4.10 16.23
N PRO A 296 16.04 4.31 17.53
CA PRO A 296 17.03 4.47 18.59
C PRO A 296 17.71 3.12 18.90
N LYS A 297 18.99 3.14 19.29
CA LYS A 297 19.78 1.91 19.51
C LYS A 297 19.28 1.01 20.64
N ASP A 298 18.57 1.59 21.61
CA ASP A 298 17.98 0.92 22.76
C ASP A 298 16.49 0.62 22.56
N ALA A 299 15.98 0.70 21.32
CA ALA A 299 14.62 0.32 21.01
C ALA A 299 14.32 -1.13 21.42
N ILE A 300 13.12 -1.31 21.97
CA ILE A 300 12.56 -2.61 22.29
C ILE A 300 11.82 -3.11 21.05
N VAL A 301 12.21 -4.29 20.58
CA VAL A 301 11.53 -4.99 19.49
C VAL A 301 10.75 -6.16 20.08
N GLU A 302 9.48 -6.26 19.71
CA GLU A 302 8.59 -7.32 20.19
C GLU A 302 7.82 -7.92 19.02
N SER A 303 7.46 -9.21 19.11
CA SER A 303 6.57 -9.85 18.15
C SER A 303 5.54 -10.72 18.85
N HIS A 304 4.27 -10.46 18.59
CA HIS A 304 3.15 -11.26 19.12
C HIS A 304 2.21 -11.69 17.99
N GLU A 305 1.52 -12.80 18.19
CA GLU A 305 0.46 -13.22 17.29
C GLU A 305 -0.77 -12.32 17.46
N VAL A 306 -1.38 -11.93 16.35
CA VAL A 306 -2.59 -11.11 16.34
C VAL A 306 -3.81 -12.02 16.43
N SER A 307 -4.62 -11.79 17.45
CA SER A 307 -5.94 -12.42 17.60
C SER A 307 -7.03 -11.36 17.50
N ILE A 308 -7.94 -11.56 16.55
CA ILE A 308 -9.10 -10.68 16.35
C ILE A 308 -10.35 -11.41 16.82
N PRO A 309 -11.03 -10.92 17.89
CA PRO A 309 -12.24 -11.55 18.37
C PRO A 309 -13.45 -11.24 17.47
N PRO A 310 -14.49 -12.10 17.47
CA PRO A 310 -15.78 -11.79 16.86
C PRO A 310 -16.35 -10.44 17.36
N PRO A 311 -17.15 -9.73 16.56
CA PRO A 311 -17.77 -10.16 15.30
C PRO A 311 -16.87 -10.02 14.07
N GLN A 312 -15.67 -9.47 14.24
CA GLN A 312 -14.71 -9.27 13.16
C GLN A 312 -14.23 -10.61 12.58
N ARG A 313 -13.87 -10.61 11.30
CA ARG A 313 -13.32 -11.79 10.63
C ARG A 313 -11.99 -12.18 11.28
N PRO A 314 -11.87 -13.42 11.80
CA PRO A 314 -10.67 -13.86 12.48
C PRO A 314 -9.48 -13.85 11.52
N ILE A 315 -8.30 -13.64 12.09
CA ILE A 315 -7.03 -13.74 11.40
C ILE A 315 -6.27 -14.95 11.96
N LYS A 316 -5.55 -15.66 11.09
CA LYS A 316 -4.73 -16.81 11.45
C LYS A 316 -3.28 -16.56 11.03
N GLY A 317 -2.34 -16.82 11.93
CA GLY A 317 -0.91 -16.83 11.62
C GLY A 317 -0.27 -15.46 11.37
N ILE A 318 -1.00 -14.35 11.55
CA ILE A 318 -0.40 -13.01 11.48
C ILE A 318 0.30 -12.70 12.78
N ARG A 319 1.54 -12.24 12.67
CA ARG A 319 2.28 -11.63 13.76
C ARG A 319 2.37 -10.13 13.55
N LYS A 320 2.28 -9.39 14.64
CA LYS A 320 2.59 -7.98 14.70
C LYS A 320 3.96 -7.80 15.34
N ILE A 321 4.84 -7.12 14.62
CA ILE A 321 6.12 -6.63 15.11
C ILE A 321 5.90 -5.20 15.59
N THR A 322 6.33 -4.92 16.82
CA THR A 322 6.31 -3.58 17.40
C THR A 322 7.74 -3.16 17.70
N VAL A 323 8.09 -1.92 17.33
CA VAL A 323 9.33 -1.26 17.74
C VAL A 323 8.97 -0.03 18.56
N ARG A 324 9.53 0.09 19.76
CA ARG A 324 9.26 1.21 20.67
C ARG A 324 10.51 1.68 21.40
N PRO A 325 10.65 2.99 21.67
CA PRO A 325 11.61 3.48 22.65
C PRO A 325 11.35 2.85 24.03
N PRO A 326 12.37 2.76 24.91
CA PRO A 326 12.21 2.11 26.22
C PRO A 326 11.32 2.89 27.19
N SER A 327 11.02 4.15 26.92
CA SER A 327 10.18 5.02 27.74
C SER A 327 9.38 6.00 26.86
N ARG A 328 8.48 6.76 27.49
CA ARG A 328 7.77 7.86 26.83
C ARG A 328 8.76 8.95 26.42
N VAL A 329 8.53 9.55 25.24
CA VAL A 329 9.45 10.51 24.63
C VAL A 329 8.70 11.70 24.03
N GLU A 330 9.30 12.89 24.10
CA GLU A 330 8.84 14.09 23.38
C GLU A 330 9.38 14.15 21.95
N SER A 331 10.55 13.57 21.70
CA SER A 331 11.17 13.56 20.38
C SER A 331 11.88 12.24 20.16
N VAL A 332 11.66 11.63 19.00
CA VAL A 332 12.36 10.42 18.61
C VAL A 332 12.48 10.32 17.10
N GLU A 333 13.61 9.78 16.65
CA GLU A 333 13.79 9.26 15.31
C GLU A 333 13.80 7.73 15.38
N ILE A 334 12.89 7.09 14.66
CA ILE A 334 12.90 5.64 14.45
C ILE A 334 13.39 5.39 13.03
N LEU A 335 14.53 4.74 12.89
CA LEU A 335 15.10 4.36 11.60
C LEU A 335 15.22 2.84 11.53
N ILE A 336 14.44 2.22 10.66
CA ILE A 336 14.40 0.77 10.47
C ILE A 336 14.87 0.43 9.07
N ARG A 337 15.77 -0.55 8.98
CA ARG A 337 16.22 -1.15 7.73
C ARG A 337 15.58 -2.53 7.56
N LEU A 338 14.97 -2.75 6.39
CA LEU A 338 14.40 -4.02 5.95
C LEU A 338 15.24 -4.54 4.78
N THR A 339 16.02 -5.60 5.02
CA THR A 339 16.96 -6.18 4.05
C THR A 339 16.54 -7.61 3.74
N PRO A 340 16.11 -7.92 2.51
CA PRO A 340 16.02 -9.29 2.05
C PRO A 340 17.42 -9.92 2.11
N LEU A 341 17.55 -11.03 2.83
CA LEU A 341 18.84 -11.69 3.09
C LEU A 341 19.12 -12.85 2.13
N ASP A 342 18.27 -13.07 1.14
CA ASP A 342 18.37 -14.27 0.33
C ASP A 342 19.67 -14.35 -0.50
N LYS A 343 20.01 -15.62 -0.75
CA LYS A 343 21.35 -16.21 -0.94
C LYS A 343 22.02 -15.95 -2.27
#